data_AF-A0A523NLK7-F1
#
_entry.id   AF-A0A523NLK7-F1
#
_cell.length_a   1.000
_cell.length_b   1.000
_cell.length_c   1.000
_cell.angle_alpha   90.00
_cell.angle_beta   90.00
_cell.angle_gamma   90.00
#
_symmetry.space_group_name_H-M   'P 1'
#
loop_
_entity.id
_entity.type
_entity.pdbx_description
1 polymer ?
#
loop_
_entity_poly.entity_id
_entity_poly.type
_entity_poly.pdbx_seq_one_letter_code
_entity_poly.pdbx_strand_id
1 'polypeptide(L)'
;MPSTRFAVVIIGLLLPAVAAPGAPGIVGRPAPSWGVTEWINLPAGKQSLDVDDLEGRVVFMLGFQSWCPGCHARGFPTLKQLIKDYKSADDVTFIAVQTVFEGFATNTTQRAWDTAREYQLDIPVGHDGSDGRRSSIMRRYR
;
A
#
# COMPACT_ATOMS: atom_id res chain seq x y z
N MET A 1 -35.94 29.99 47.08
CA MET A 1 -35.85 28.72 46.34
C MET A 1 -34.57 28.74 45.52
N PRO A 2 -33.49 28.04 45.90
CA PRO A 2 -32.30 27.95 45.06
C PRO A 2 -32.43 26.75 44.11
N SER A 3 -32.39 27.00 42.81
CA SER A 3 -32.35 25.94 41.79
C SER A 3 -30.92 25.41 41.66
N THR A 4 -30.71 24.17 42.11
CA THR A 4 -29.43 23.49 41.97
C THR A 4 -29.30 22.97 40.54
N ARG A 5 -28.43 23.60 39.74
CA ARG A 5 -28.03 23.07 38.44
C ARG A 5 -26.90 22.07 38.66
N PHE A 6 -27.17 20.79 38.42
CA PHE A 6 -26.13 19.76 38.38
C PHE A 6 -25.35 19.88 37.07
N ALA A 7 -24.07 20.21 37.16
CA ALA A 7 -23.14 20.08 36.04
C ALA A 7 -22.71 18.61 35.95
N VAL A 8 -23.16 17.91 34.91
CA VAL A 8 -22.65 16.57 34.59
C VAL A 8 -21.34 16.73 33.84
N VAL A 9 -20.23 16.55 34.53
CA VAL A 9 -18.90 16.49 33.92
C VAL A 9 -18.71 15.06 33.41
N ILE A 10 -18.95 14.85 32.11
CA ILE A 10 -18.58 13.60 31.45
C ILE A 10 -17.07 13.64 31.24
N ILE A 11 -16.32 13.08 32.19
CA ILE A 11 -14.91 12.78 32.01
C ILE A 11 -14.87 11.61 31.02
N GLY A 12 -14.79 11.93 29.73
CA GLY A 12 -14.53 10.97 28.69
C GLY A 12 -13.15 10.36 28.92
N LEU A 13 -13.13 9.13 29.45
CA LEU A 13 -11.91 8.37 29.59
C LEU A 13 -11.41 8.06 28.16
N LEU A 14 -10.47 8.88 27.68
CA LEU A 14 -9.67 8.57 26.49
C LEU A 14 -8.84 7.34 26.81
N LEU A 15 -9.40 6.16 26.54
CA LEU A 15 -8.65 4.93 26.51
C LEU A 15 -7.62 5.07 25.39
N PRO A 16 -6.31 5.09 25.69
CA PRO A 16 -5.32 4.99 24.62
C PRO A 16 -5.57 3.66 23.92
N ALA A 17 -5.66 3.68 22.60
CA ALA A 17 -5.72 2.45 21.81
C ALA A 17 -4.42 1.68 22.05
N VAL A 18 -4.47 0.72 22.98
CA VAL A 18 -3.36 -0.20 23.21
C VAL A 18 -3.36 -1.13 22.01
N ALA A 19 -2.40 -0.93 21.09
CA ALA A 19 -2.15 -1.86 20.01
C ALA A 19 -1.91 -3.26 20.62
N ALA A 20 -2.76 -4.22 20.26
CA ALA A 20 -2.65 -5.57 20.76
C ALA A 20 -1.29 -6.17 20.32
N PRO A 21 -0.47 -6.71 21.24
CA PRO A 21 0.77 -7.36 20.87
C PRO A 21 0.45 -8.60 20.04
N GLY A 22 0.98 -8.67 18.80
CA GLY A 22 0.91 -9.87 17.96
C GLY A 22 0.00 -9.81 16.73
N ALA A 23 -0.62 -8.67 16.41
CA ALA A 23 -1.25 -8.52 15.09
C ALA A 23 -0.15 -8.43 14.01
N PRO A 24 -0.20 -9.24 12.93
CA PRO A 24 0.78 -9.15 11.85
C PRO A 24 0.72 -7.77 11.18
N GLY A 25 1.88 -7.21 10.84
CA GLY A 25 2.01 -5.92 10.17
C GLY A 25 2.20 -4.74 11.12
N ILE A 26 1.97 -3.55 10.61
CA ILE A 26 2.39 -2.28 11.23
C ILE A 26 1.22 -1.38 11.65
N VAL A 27 0.08 -1.96 12.00
CA VAL A 27 -1.14 -1.19 12.35
C VAL A 27 -0.84 -0.20 13.49
N GLY A 28 -1.24 1.05 13.32
CA GLY A 28 -1.00 2.14 14.29
C GLY A 28 0.43 2.69 14.29
N ARG A 29 1.29 2.26 13.36
CA ARG A 29 2.65 2.80 13.18
C ARG A 29 2.72 3.58 11.86
N PRO A 30 3.63 4.57 11.75
CA PRO A 30 3.93 5.20 10.47
C PRO A 30 4.34 4.16 9.43
N ALA A 31 3.84 4.33 8.19
CA ALA A 31 4.25 3.50 7.07
C ALA A 31 5.75 3.73 6.79
N PRO A 32 6.62 2.71 6.87
CA PRO A 32 8.02 2.85 6.52
C PRO A 32 8.18 3.15 5.03
N SER A 33 9.23 3.88 4.65
CA SER A 33 9.61 4.03 3.24
C SER A 33 9.57 2.68 2.51
N TRP A 34 9.10 2.67 1.27
CA TRP A 34 9.10 1.48 0.43
C TRP A 34 10.48 1.17 -0.12
N GLY A 35 11.31 2.19 -0.39
CA GLY A 35 12.67 2.00 -0.92
C GLY A 35 12.72 1.41 -2.33
N VAL A 36 11.64 1.55 -3.09
CA VAL A 36 11.52 1.05 -4.47
C VAL A 36 12.17 2.04 -5.42
N THR A 37 13.14 1.58 -6.21
CA THR A 37 13.91 2.42 -7.12
C THR A 37 13.52 2.29 -8.59
N GLU A 38 12.75 1.25 -8.94
CA GLU A 38 12.34 0.97 -10.31
C GLU A 38 10.83 1.13 -10.44
N TRP A 39 10.39 2.07 -11.27
CA TRP A 39 8.99 2.43 -11.44
C TRP A 39 8.64 2.68 -12.92
N ILE A 40 7.38 2.43 -13.28
CA ILE A 40 6.73 2.94 -14.49
C ILE A 40 5.40 3.63 -14.11
N ASN A 41 4.82 4.35 -15.06
CA ASN A 41 3.50 4.99 -14.92
C ASN A 41 3.42 5.96 -13.72
N LEU A 42 4.56 6.60 -13.41
CA LEU A 42 4.60 7.66 -12.41
C LEU A 42 3.86 8.91 -12.90
N PRO A 43 3.35 9.74 -11.96
CA PRO A 43 2.84 11.07 -12.31
C PRO A 43 3.87 11.89 -13.08
N ALA A 44 3.39 12.78 -13.94
CA ALA A 44 4.25 13.63 -14.75
C ALA A 44 5.27 14.40 -13.89
N GLY A 45 6.54 14.34 -14.28
CA GLY A 45 7.64 15.01 -13.57
C GLY A 45 8.23 14.26 -12.38
N LYS A 46 7.69 13.09 -12.00
CA LYS A 46 8.26 12.24 -10.94
C LYS A 46 9.19 11.17 -11.53
N GLN A 47 10.33 10.94 -10.86
CA GLN A 47 11.28 9.86 -11.18
C GLN A 47 11.27 8.74 -10.14
N SER A 48 10.64 8.98 -8.99
CA SER A 48 10.43 8.01 -7.91
C SER A 48 9.13 8.35 -7.17
N LEU A 49 8.68 7.40 -6.35
CA LEU A 49 7.53 7.54 -5.48
C LEU A 49 7.79 6.78 -4.17
N ASP A 50 7.60 7.45 -3.04
CA ASP A 50 7.65 6.84 -1.70
C ASP A 50 6.48 7.34 -0.83
N VAL A 51 6.39 6.84 0.41
CA VAL A 51 5.31 7.11 1.36
C VAL A 51 5.11 8.61 1.59
N ASP A 52 6.20 9.37 1.77
CA ASP A 52 6.17 10.79 2.09
C ASP A 52 5.58 11.64 0.94
N ASP A 53 5.61 11.14 -0.31
CA ASP A 53 4.97 11.82 -1.45
C ASP A 53 3.42 11.77 -1.38
N LEU A 54 2.88 10.92 -0.53
CA LEU A 54 1.45 10.57 -0.48
C LEU A 54 0.82 10.87 0.89
N GLU A 55 1.44 11.73 1.69
CA GLU A 55 0.88 12.18 2.97
C GLU A 55 -0.54 12.75 2.79
N GLY A 56 -1.41 12.43 3.74
CA GLY A 56 -2.82 12.84 3.72
C GLY A 56 -3.71 12.06 2.74
N ARG A 57 -3.17 11.06 2.03
CA ARG A 57 -3.93 10.19 1.12
C ARG A 57 -4.10 8.79 1.70
N VAL A 58 -5.19 8.13 1.34
CA VAL A 58 -5.36 6.69 1.50
C VAL A 58 -4.62 6.00 0.35
N VAL A 59 -3.61 5.18 0.67
CA VAL A 59 -2.84 4.44 -0.34
C VAL A 59 -3.23 2.97 -0.32
N PHE A 60 -3.75 2.46 -1.45
CA PHE A 60 -3.96 1.04 -1.69
C PHE A 60 -2.80 0.49 -2.51
N MET A 61 -2.01 -0.41 -1.92
CA MET A 61 -0.90 -1.08 -2.59
C MET A 61 -1.21 -2.55 -2.84
N LEU A 62 -1.19 -2.97 -4.11
CA LEU A 62 -1.14 -4.39 -4.45
C LEU A 62 0.32 -4.86 -4.49
N GLY A 63 0.74 -5.65 -3.50
CA GLY A 63 1.96 -6.46 -3.61
C GLY A 63 1.70 -7.68 -4.50
N PHE A 64 2.53 -7.89 -5.52
CA PHE A 64 2.38 -9.03 -6.43
C PHE A 64 3.71 -9.69 -6.82
N GLN A 65 3.61 -10.85 -7.46
CA GLN A 65 4.68 -11.46 -8.25
C GLN A 65 4.06 -11.85 -9.59
N SER A 66 4.70 -11.54 -10.72
CA SER A 66 4.18 -11.82 -12.07
C SER A 66 3.86 -13.29 -12.35
N TRP A 67 4.35 -14.22 -11.55
CA TRP A 67 4.02 -15.64 -11.68
C TRP A 67 2.91 -16.14 -10.74
N CYS A 68 2.41 -15.29 -9.84
CA CYS A 68 1.59 -15.73 -8.71
C CYS A 68 0.12 -15.94 -9.12
N PRO A 69 -0.39 -17.19 -9.15
CA PRO A 69 -1.75 -17.46 -9.61
C PRO A 69 -2.82 -16.70 -8.81
N GLY A 70 -2.59 -16.50 -7.51
CA GLY A 70 -3.49 -15.72 -6.66
C GLY A 70 -3.56 -14.23 -7.03
N CYS A 71 -2.44 -13.63 -7.44
CA CYS A 71 -2.41 -12.26 -7.94
C CYS A 71 -3.23 -12.14 -9.22
N HIS A 72 -3.10 -13.10 -10.15
CA HIS A 72 -3.84 -13.10 -11.42
C HIS A 72 -5.33 -13.37 -11.24
N ALA A 73 -5.69 -14.38 -10.43
CA ALA A 73 -7.07 -14.80 -10.26
C ALA A 73 -7.90 -13.85 -9.38
N ARG A 74 -7.27 -13.15 -8.44
CA ARG A 74 -7.97 -12.30 -7.45
C ARG A 74 -7.35 -10.92 -7.27
N GLY A 75 -6.03 -10.83 -7.11
CA GLY A 75 -5.34 -9.56 -6.82
C GLY A 75 -5.61 -8.46 -7.84
N PHE A 76 -5.26 -8.68 -9.11
CA PHE A 76 -5.48 -7.71 -10.18
C PHE A 76 -6.96 -7.45 -10.47
N PRO A 77 -7.85 -8.46 -10.54
CA PRO A 77 -9.29 -8.21 -10.65
C PRO A 77 -9.84 -7.29 -9.54
N THR A 78 -9.47 -7.54 -8.28
CA THR A 78 -9.88 -6.68 -7.15
C THR A 78 -9.29 -5.28 -7.27
N LEU A 79 -8.01 -5.15 -7.62
CA LEU A 79 -7.38 -3.84 -7.82
C LEU A 79 -8.10 -3.02 -8.90
N LYS A 80 -8.41 -3.62 -10.06
CA LYS A 80 -9.14 -2.91 -11.14
C LYS A 80 -10.54 -2.49 -10.71
N GLN A 81 -11.23 -3.32 -9.93
CA GLN A 81 -12.55 -2.99 -9.41
C GLN A 81 -12.46 -1.80 -8.43
N LEU A 82 -11.49 -1.81 -7.51
CA LEU A 82 -11.29 -0.71 -6.57
C LEU A 82 -10.92 0.60 -7.28
N ILE A 83 -10.02 0.57 -8.27
CA ILE A 83 -9.68 1.74 -9.08
C ILE A 83 -10.94 2.33 -9.73
N LYS A 84 -11.81 1.48 -10.29
CA LYS A 84 -13.06 1.92 -10.90
C LYS A 84 -14.01 2.55 -9.88
N ASP A 85 -14.15 1.94 -8.71
CA ASP A 85 -15.11 2.37 -7.68
C ASP A 85 -14.68 3.68 -7.00
N TYR A 86 -13.37 3.89 -6.85
CA TYR A 86 -12.81 5.08 -6.20
C TYR A 86 -12.20 6.09 -7.19
N LYS A 87 -12.50 5.98 -8.49
CA LYS A 87 -11.94 6.87 -9.53
C LYS A 87 -12.19 8.37 -9.31
N SER A 88 -13.21 8.72 -8.54
CA SER A 88 -13.62 10.10 -8.25
C SER A 88 -13.21 10.57 -6.85
N ALA A 89 -12.49 9.75 -6.10
CA ALA A 89 -11.97 10.09 -4.78
C ALA A 89 -10.54 10.62 -4.92
N ASP A 90 -10.37 11.94 -4.79
CA ASP A 90 -9.08 12.61 -4.98
C ASP A 90 -8.07 12.32 -3.87
N ASP A 91 -8.54 11.77 -2.74
CA ASP A 91 -7.75 11.38 -1.56
C ASP A 91 -7.32 9.91 -1.57
N VAL A 92 -7.70 9.12 -2.58
CA VAL A 92 -7.30 7.72 -2.72
C VAL A 92 -6.25 7.57 -3.83
N THR A 93 -5.17 6.85 -3.53
CA THR A 93 -4.11 6.52 -4.49
C THR A 93 -3.90 5.03 -4.57
N PHE A 94 -3.76 4.52 -5.80
CA PHE A 94 -3.50 3.12 -6.07
C PHE A 94 -2.08 2.96 -6.59
N ILE A 95 -1.36 1.97 -6.08
CA ILE A 95 -0.08 1.52 -6.63
C ILE A 95 -0.03 0.00 -6.69
N ALA A 96 0.81 -0.55 -7.56
CA ALA A 96 1.14 -1.97 -7.56
C ALA A 96 2.65 -2.15 -7.49
N VAL A 97 3.14 -3.04 -6.64
CA VAL A 97 4.57 -3.30 -6.52
C VAL A 97 4.83 -4.78 -6.65
N GLN A 98 5.70 -5.16 -7.59
CA GLN A 98 6.20 -6.52 -7.66
C GLN A 98 7.18 -6.75 -6.49
N THR A 99 6.69 -7.34 -5.40
CA THR A 99 7.47 -7.66 -4.21
C THR A 99 8.09 -9.05 -4.33
N VAL A 100 9.36 -9.13 -4.73
CA VAL A 100 10.05 -10.39 -5.01
C VAL A 100 10.71 -10.94 -3.75
N PHE A 101 10.24 -12.11 -3.30
CA PHE A 101 10.85 -12.87 -2.21
C PHE A 101 11.26 -14.30 -2.63
N GLU A 102 10.92 -14.70 -3.84
CA GLU A 102 11.26 -15.97 -4.48
C GLU A 102 11.12 -15.88 -6.00
N GLY A 103 11.61 -16.89 -6.73
CA GLY A 103 11.50 -16.95 -8.19
C GLY A 103 12.17 -15.76 -8.88
N PHE A 104 13.32 -15.30 -8.38
CA PHE A 104 13.99 -14.06 -8.83
C PHE A 104 14.28 -14.02 -10.34
N ALA A 105 14.64 -15.16 -10.94
CA ALA A 105 14.88 -15.25 -12.38
C ALA A 105 13.61 -15.10 -13.22
N THR A 106 12.43 -15.33 -12.63
CA THR A 106 11.13 -15.19 -13.30
C THR A 106 10.50 -13.84 -13.01
N ASN A 107 10.51 -13.40 -11.75
CA ASN A 107 9.94 -12.13 -11.32
C ASN A 107 10.92 -10.98 -11.55
N THR A 108 11.34 -10.76 -12.80
CA THR A 108 12.26 -9.66 -13.16
C THR A 108 11.53 -8.33 -13.26
N THR A 109 12.26 -7.21 -13.24
CA THR A 109 11.70 -5.87 -13.50
C THR A 109 10.88 -5.84 -14.80
N GLN A 110 11.42 -6.41 -15.89
CA GLN A 110 10.72 -6.46 -17.17
C GLN A 110 9.38 -7.20 -17.08
N ARG A 111 9.30 -8.29 -16.31
CA ARG A 111 8.04 -9.01 -16.10
C ARG A 111 7.02 -8.18 -15.33
N ALA A 112 7.43 -7.35 -14.38
CA ALA A 112 6.53 -6.39 -13.73
C ALA A 112 5.90 -5.44 -14.77
N TRP A 113 6.69 -4.96 -15.72
CA TRP A 113 6.22 -4.09 -16.81
C TRP A 113 5.31 -4.80 -17.80
N ASP A 114 5.63 -6.05 -18.15
CA ASP A 114 4.78 -6.88 -19.00
C ASP A 114 3.41 -7.11 -18.33
N THR A 115 3.40 -7.45 -17.04
CA THR A 115 2.17 -7.65 -16.27
C THR A 115 1.37 -6.35 -16.15
N ALA A 116 2.03 -5.20 -15.95
CA ALA A 116 1.33 -3.90 -15.94
C ALA A 116 0.61 -3.64 -17.28
N ARG A 117 1.23 -3.96 -18.41
CA ARG A 117 0.61 -3.87 -19.74
C ARG A 117 -0.53 -4.87 -19.93
N GLU A 118 -0.33 -6.12 -19.51
CA GLU A 118 -1.33 -7.19 -19.58
C GLU A 118 -2.64 -6.77 -18.89
N TYR A 119 -2.52 -6.15 -17.71
CA TYR A 119 -3.68 -5.70 -16.94
C TYR A 119 -4.12 -4.27 -17.22
N GLN A 120 -3.43 -3.55 -18.11
CA GLN A 120 -3.68 -2.14 -18.45
C GLN A 120 -3.70 -1.26 -17.19
N LEU A 121 -2.63 -1.34 -16.40
CA LEU A 121 -2.49 -0.58 -15.16
C LEU A 121 -1.95 0.82 -15.47
N ASP A 122 -2.83 1.81 -15.49
CA ASP A 122 -2.47 3.24 -15.67
C ASP A 122 -2.09 3.93 -14.34
N ILE A 123 -1.73 3.14 -13.33
CA ILE A 123 -1.28 3.58 -12.00
C ILE A 123 0.23 3.34 -11.85
N PRO A 124 0.92 3.97 -10.88
CA PRO A 124 2.32 3.67 -10.61
C PRO A 124 2.53 2.18 -10.34
N VAL A 125 3.45 1.58 -11.11
CA VAL A 125 3.87 0.19 -10.90
C VAL A 125 5.36 0.17 -10.57
N GLY A 126 5.72 -0.49 -9.47
CA GLY A 126 7.08 -0.61 -8.98
C GLY A 126 7.61 -2.05 -8.99
N HIS A 127 8.92 -2.19 -8.89
CA HIS A 127 9.60 -3.48 -8.71
C HIS A 127 10.54 -3.45 -7.50
N ASP A 128 10.34 -4.38 -6.55
CA ASP A 128 11.09 -4.46 -5.30
C ASP A 128 11.61 -5.87 -5.04
N GLY A 129 12.92 -6.03 -5.23
CA GLY A 129 13.66 -7.25 -4.88
C GLY A 129 14.33 -7.89 -6.08
N SER A 130 15.51 -8.44 -5.87
CA SER A 130 16.35 -9.11 -6.86
C SER A 130 17.04 -10.31 -6.23
N ASP A 131 17.73 -11.12 -7.03
CA ASP A 131 18.57 -12.19 -6.49
C ASP A 131 19.57 -11.61 -5.45
N GLY A 132 19.74 -12.31 -4.34
CA GLY A 132 20.50 -11.84 -3.17
C GLY A 132 19.86 -10.70 -2.36
N ARG A 133 18.76 -10.08 -2.81
CA ARG A 133 18.10 -8.96 -2.15
C ARG A 133 16.59 -9.07 -2.22
N ARG A 134 15.97 -9.74 -1.25
CA ARG A 134 14.50 -9.83 -1.12
C ARG A 134 13.83 -8.45 -1.07
N SER A 135 12.54 -8.39 -1.37
CA SER A 135 11.70 -7.21 -1.23
C SER A 135 11.94 -6.49 0.10
N SER A 136 12.24 -5.19 0.01
CA SER A 136 12.39 -4.30 1.15
C SER A 136 11.05 -4.00 1.82
N ILE A 137 9.97 -3.86 1.04
CA ILE A 137 8.60 -3.71 1.55
C ILE A 137 8.24 -4.90 2.46
N MET A 138 8.43 -6.14 1.98
CA MET A 138 8.12 -7.35 2.75
C MET A 138 8.97 -7.51 4.02
N ARG A 139 10.11 -6.82 4.14
CA ARG A 139 10.90 -6.78 5.37
C ARG A 139 10.42 -5.69 6.33
N ARG A 140 10.03 -4.53 5.81
CA ARG A 140 9.69 -3.33 6.58
C ARG A 140 8.25 -3.36 7.14
N TYR A 141 7.33 -4.02 6.45
CA TYR A 141 5.91 -4.10 6.81
C TYR A 141 5.58 -5.44 7.50
N ARG A 142 6.09 -5.63 8.73
CA ARG A 142 5.91 -6.85 9.53
C ARG A 142 5.39 -6.57 10.93
#